data_AF-A0A1Z8WT25-F1
#
_entry.id   AF-A0A1Z8WT25-F1
#
_cell.length_a   1.000
_cell.length_b   1.000
_cell.length_c   1.000
_cell.angle_alpha   90.00
_cell.angle_beta   90.00
_cell.angle_gamma   90.00
#
_symmetry.space_group_name_H-M   'P 1'
#
loop_
_entity.id
_entity.type
_entity.pdbx_description
1 polymer ?
#
loop_
_entity_poly.entity_id
_entity_poly.type
_entity_poly.pdbx_seq_one_letter_code
_entity_poly.pdbx_strand_id
1 'polypeptide(L)'
;MGGVDYSQTQAGNRAAARLANTERAANKAARAQTLYRGIVREVVYSPMTYDIKGHEDGSTNFEFRNIKRLRELSRNTVFVSLLEEPDQPLFICLPVLPSHLQMPVKPGEQVWLIKEGDDRYYWLSRIPGVINAEDPNFTHGDRQFLEPTELSAKEKAELSENPNLLPTFNDSSEQPSAKALKPEETYQSLIESAETNNFRMEPVPALSKRPGDLVLQGSNNTAIILGEKRGWTKENTTMLTTNSMEDPGEFSGTIDIVVGRGRTLASETTEAAPGAKPDRTSCPTIKNDLGKIEADKNPVINSATKNPWEGDPDFWKDAARIYTSVKSSPDSEFSLDASKPAPFTGAYDNPTDQSAVVAKADHVRIIARKDDADSVNGSIRIIKEGDPSSDAAAVLLEPSGNVHIAGNLIYLGRKNSPDGGAGGGPGEGSSQPYVKYQQLENLLTAILEDISAFCDTLNTHQTPGFGSPSPQILEAAATLKGATASRISEIPNIKSKRIFGE
;
A
#
# COMPACT_ATOMS: atom_id res chain seq x y z
N MET A 1 93.67 15.14 -19.79
CA MET A 1 92.58 15.98 -19.25
C MET A 1 91.34 15.73 -20.10
N GLY A 2 90.46 14.81 -19.68
CA GLY A 2 89.18 14.56 -20.34
C GLY A 2 88.07 15.21 -19.53
N GLY A 3 87.56 16.34 -20.00
CA GLY A 3 86.43 17.03 -19.38
C GLY A 3 85.14 16.29 -19.70
N VAL A 4 84.54 15.68 -18.68
CA VAL A 4 83.22 15.06 -18.79
C VAL A 4 82.18 16.19 -18.81
N ASP A 5 81.43 16.28 -19.90
CA ASP A 5 80.41 17.29 -20.15
C ASP A 5 79.17 17.02 -19.27
N TYR A 6 79.15 17.65 -18.10
CA TYR A 6 78.07 17.58 -17.11
C TYR A 6 76.74 18.21 -17.58
N SER A 7 76.72 18.91 -18.72
CA SER A 7 75.54 19.65 -19.17
C SER A 7 74.45 18.74 -19.78
N GLN A 8 74.85 17.67 -20.45
CA GLN A 8 73.91 16.75 -21.11
C GLN A 8 73.13 15.89 -20.11
N THR A 9 73.75 15.51 -18.99
CA THR A 9 73.12 14.68 -17.94
C THR A 9 72.06 15.45 -17.16
N GLN A 10 72.23 16.76 -16.95
CA GLN A 10 71.23 17.58 -16.26
C GLN A 10 69.99 17.88 -17.13
N ALA A 11 70.16 18.03 -18.44
CA ALA A 11 69.04 18.26 -19.36
C ALA A 11 68.15 17.00 -19.50
N GLY A 12 68.76 15.81 -19.59
CA GLY A 12 68.03 14.54 -19.61
C GLY A 12 67.23 14.29 -18.33
N ASN A 13 67.81 14.58 -17.16
CA ASN A 13 67.13 14.42 -15.87
C ASN A 13 65.94 15.38 -15.69
N ARG A 14 66.01 16.61 -16.22
CA ARG A 14 64.89 17.56 -16.19
C ARG A 14 63.77 17.18 -17.15
N ALA A 15 64.09 16.61 -18.31
CA ALA A 15 63.09 16.12 -19.27
C ALA A 15 62.36 14.88 -18.72
N ALA A 16 63.08 13.94 -18.12
CA ALA A 16 62.50 12.76 -17.47
C ALA A 16 61.59 13.13 -16.28
N ALA A 17 62.01 14.10 -15.44
CA ALA A 17 61.19 14.59 -14.34
C ALA A 17 59.91 15.31 -14.81
N ARG A 18 59.98 16.05 -15.93
CA ARG A 18 58.78 16.66 -16.54
C ARG A 18 57.82 15.61 -17.11
N LEU A 19 58.33 14.59 -17.81
CA LEU A 19 57.48 13.49 -18.30
C LEU A 19 56.81 12.75 -17.14
N ALA A 20 57.56 12.39 -16.10
CA ALA A 20 57.02 11.70 -14.93
C ALA A 20 55.97 12.53 -14.17
N ASN A 21 56.14 13.85 -14.08
CA ASN A 21 55.14 14.74 -13.48
C ASN A 21 53.89 14.90 -14.38
N THR A 22 54.07 14.90 -15.69
CA THR A 22 52.96 14.99 -16.66
C THR A 22 52.15 13.69 -16.66
N GLU A 23 52.81 12.53 -16.61
CA GLU A 23 52.17 11.22 -16.44
C GLU A 23 51.48 11.07 -15.08
N ARG A 24 52.07 11.58 -13.98
CA ARG A 24 51.39 11.63 -12.68
C ARG A 24 50.17 12.53 -12.68
N ALA A 25 50.23 13.69 -13.33
CA ALA A 25 49.09 14.59 -13.46
C ALA A 25 47.99 13.98 -14.35
N ALA A 26 48.36 13.35 -15.47
CA ALA A 26 47.44 12.65 -16.35
C ALA A 26 46.81 11.43 -15.67
N ASN A 27 47.57 10.65 -14.89
CA ASN A 27 47.04 9.53 -14.10
C ASN A 27 46.16 10.00 -12.93
N LYS A 28 46.43 11.16 -12.34
CA LYS A 28 45.56 11.77 -11.32
C LYS A 28 44.25 12.30 -11.92
N ALA A 29 44.29 12.86 -13.12
CA ALA A 29 43.11 13.27 -13.88
C ALA A 29 42.32 12.07 -14.43
N ALA A 30 42.98 11.01 -14.89
CA ALA A 30 42.36 9.76 -15.34
C ALA A 30 41.74 8.95 -14.17
N ARG A 31 42.18 9.21 -12.93
CA ARG A 31 41.60 8.68 -11.69
C ARG A 31 40.65 9.68 -11.00
N ALA A 32 40.12 10.69 -11.70
CA ALA A 32 39.10 11.55 -11.14
C ALA A 32 37.88 10.70 -10.77
N GLN A 33 37.76 10.39 -9.48
CA GLN A 33 36.69 9.58 -8.92
C GLN A 33 35.37 10.28 -9.25
N THR A 34 34.57 9.68 -10.13
CA THR A 34 33.31 10.28 -10.60
C THR A 34 32.18 10.08 -9.58
N LEU A 35 32.34 9.08 -8.69
CA LEU A 35 31.35 8.67 -7.72
C LEU A 35 31.91 8.77 -6.30
N TYR A 36 31.30 9.63 -5.49
CA TYR A 36 31.64 9.87 -4.10
C TYR A 36 30.56 9.28 -3.18
N ARG A 37 30.89 9.12 -1.90
CA ARG A 37 29.96 8.69 -0.87
C ARG A 37 29.85 9.77 0.18
N GLY A 38 28.66 9.93 0.73
CA GLY A 38 28.48 10.85 1.84
C GLY A 38 27.29 10.48 2.70
N ILE A 39 27.33 10.96 3.94
CA ILE A 39 26.27 10.79 4.92
C ILE A 39 25.34 12.00 4.88
N VAL A 40 24.04 11.74 4.81
CA VAL A 40 23.01 12.78 4.76
C VAL A 40 22.86 13.40 6.14
N ARG A 41 23.08 14.70 6.24
CA ARG A 41 22.82 15.50 7.44
C ARG A 41 21.42 16.09 7.45
N GLU A 42 20.91 16.42 6.28
CA GLU A 42 19.61 17.09 6.13
C GLU A 42 18.99 16.79 4.76
N VAL A 43 17.66 16.79 4.71
CA VAL A 43 16.87 16.62 3.48
C VAL A 43 15.94 17.81 3.28
N VAL A 44 16.22 18.66 2.29
CA VAL A 44 15.38 19.81 1.95
C VAL A 44 14.24 19.37 1.02
N TYR A 45 13.11 18.97 1.60
CA TYR A 45 11.92 18.58 0.83
C TYR A 45 11.14 19.79 0.26
N SER A 46 11.18 20.95 0.93
CA SER A 46 10.50 22.18 0.51
C SER A 46 11.43 23.40 0.62
N PRO A 47 12.15 23.75 -0.45
CA PRO A 47 13.05 24.91 -0.48
C PRO A 47 12.39 26.25 -0.10
N MET A 48 11.09 26.40 -0.38
CA MET A 48 10.36 27.65 -0.15
C MET A 48 10.08 27.93 1.33
N THR A 49 10.07 26.88 2.16
CA THR A 49 9.77 26.97 3.60
C THR A 49 11.01 26.69 4.45
N TYR A 50 12.12 26.35 3.82
CA TYR A 50 13.38 26.07 4.50
C TYR A 50 14.05 27.38 4.92
N ASP A 51 14.60 27.44 6.14
CA ASP A 51 15.20 28.68 6.67
C ASP A 51 16.60 28.93 6.10
N ILE A 52 16.62 29.34 4.83
CA ILE A 52 17.86 29.71 4.14
C ILE A 52 18.56 30.89 4.83
N LYS A 53 17.80 31.81 5.45
CA LYS A 53 18.37 33.00 6.09
C LYS A 53 19.14 32.64 7.35
N GLY A 54 18.61 31.71 8.15
CA GLY A 54 19.30 31.20 9.33
C GLY A 54 20.64 30.51 9.02
N HIS A 55 20.78 29.97 7.80
CA HIS A 55 22.06 29.45 7.32
C HIS A 55 22.98 30.54 6.76
N GLU A 56 22.45 31.54 6.05
CA GLU A 56 23.24 32.66 5.52
C GLU A 56 23.81 33.57 6.61
N ASP A 57 23.11 33.74 7.73
CA ASP A 57 23.52 34.60 8.85
C ASP A 57 24.32 33.88 9.95
N GLY A 58 24.51 32.56 9.81
CA GLY A 58 25.26 31.73 10.75
C GLY A 58 24.54 31.44 12.07
N SER A 59 23.22 31.66 12.14
CA SER A 59 22.41 31.33 13.32
C SER A 59 22.08 29.83 13.46
N THR A 60 22.56 29.01 12.52
CA THR A 60 22.37 27.56 12.46
C THR A 60 23.69 26.81 12.57
N ASN A 61 23.64 25.52 12.93
CA ASN A 61 24.83 24.70 13.20
C ASN A 61 25.54 24.14 11.94
N PHE A 62 25.11 24.51 10.73
CA PHE A 62 25.66 23.96 9.50
C PHE A 62 26.57 24.96 8.78
N GLU A 63 27.84 24.57 8.61
CA GLU A 63 28.76 25.26 7.72
C GLU A 63 28.68 24.64 6.32
N PHE A 64 28.48 25.46 5.29
CA PHE A 64 28.37 25.01 3.89
C PHE A 64 29.58 25.43 3.07
N ARG A 65 30.10 24.51 2.24
CA ARG A 65 31.19 24.82 1.31
C ARG A 65 30.77 25.83 0.24
N ASN A 66 29.50 25.81 -0.15
CA ASN A 66 28.97 26.67 -1.22
C ASN A 66 27.65 27.34 -0.84
N ILE A 67 27.70 28.17 0.20
CA ILE A 67 26.54 28.85 0.81
C ILE A 67 25.67 29.62 -0.20
N LYS A 68 26.26 30.16 -1.28
CA LYS A 68 25.54 30.89 -2.32
C LYS A 68 24.47 30.05 -3.03
N ARG A 69 24.62 28.72 -3.01
CA ARG A 69 23.70 27.79 -3.67
C ARG A 69 22.49 27.42 -2.84
N LEU A 70 22.39 27.87 -1.59
CA LEU A 70 21.17 27.71 -0.79
C LEU A 70 19.95 28.36 -1.44
N ARG A 71 20.14 29.32 -2.36
CA ARG A 71 19.06 29.94 -3.13
C ARG A 71 18.66 29.14 -4.38
N GLU A 72 19.42 28.12 -4.74
CA GLU A 72 19.22 27.26 -5.93
C GLU A 72 18.65 25.88 -5.56
N LEU A 73 18.21 25.69 -4.32
CA LEU A 73 17.73 24.39 -3.84
C LEU A 73 16.49 23.95 -4.61
N SER A 74 16.53 22.74 -5.15
CA SER A 74 15.34 22.04 -5.63
C SER A 74 14.76 21.17 -4.52
N ARG A 75 13.51 20.70 -4.70
CA ARG A 75 12.93 19.70 -3.79
C ARG A 75 13.80 18.45 -3.76
N ASN A 76 13.90 17.83 -2.59
CA ASN A 76 14.70 16.63 -2.35
C ASN A 76 16.22 16.85 -2.52
N THR A 77 16.68 18.09 -2.27
CA THR A 77 18.13 18.36 -2.12
C THR A 77 18.59 17.81 -0.79
N VAL A 78 19.81 17.26 -0.73
CA VAL A 78 20.40 16.75 0.51
C VAL A 78 21.64 17.53 0.88
N PHE A 79 21.84 17.77 2.18
CA PHE A 79 23.09 18.28 2.71
C PHE A 79 23.92 17.13 3.24
N VAL A 80 25.17 17.05 2.81
CA VAL A 80 25.98 15.83 2.96
C VAL A 80 27.37 16.15 3.47
N SER A 81 27.85 15.35 4.43
CA SER A 81 29.27 15.25 4.76
C SER A 81 29.89 14.14 3.91
N LEU A 82 31.00 14.42 3.21
CA LEU A 82 31.72 13.38 2.46
C LEU A 82 32.39 12.42 3.44
N LEU A 83 32.32 11.12 3.16
CA LEU A 83 32.94 10.10 4.03
C LEU A 83 34.47 10.20 4.02
N GLU A 84 35.06 10.63 2.89
CA GLU A 84 36.50 10.80 2.77
C GLU A 84 37.02 12.07 3.45
N GLU A 85 36.15 13.05 3.71
CA GLU A 85 36.49 14.36 4.27
C GLU A 85 35.42 14.84 5.28
N PRO A 86 35.18 14.11 6.39
CA PRO A 86 34.06 14.38 7.31
C PRO A 86 34.19 15.71 8.06
N ASP A 87 35.41 16.23 8.18
CA ASP A 87 35.70 17.52 8.84
C ASP A 87 35.42 18.74 7.95
N GLN A 88 35.14 18.53 6.65
CA GLN A 88 34.86 19.63 5.73
C GLN A 88 33.43 20.17 5.90
N PRO A 89 33.18 21.43 5.50
CA PRO A 89 31.84 21.98 5.41
C PRO A 89 30.92 21.12 4.54
N LEU A 90 29.62 21.16 4.83
CA LEU A 90 28.60 20.39 4.14
C LEU A 90 28.51 20.75 2.65
N PHE A 91 28.22 19.72 1.87
CA PHE A 91 27.96 19.81 0.44
C PHE A 91 26.46 19.85 0.19
N ILE A 92 26.04 20.76 -0.68
CA ILE A 92 24.67 20.84 -1.17
C ILE A 92 24.58 19.98 -2.43
N CYS A 93 23.80 18.90 -2.37
CA CYS A 93 23.69 17.90 -3.43
C CYS A 93 22.26 17.86 -3.99
N LEU A 94 22.09 18.22 -5.26
CA LEU A 94 20.81 18.20 -5.96
C LEU A 94 20.43 16.77 -6.39
N PRO A 95 19.14 16.39 -6.54
CA PRO A 95 18.80 15.07 -7.06
C PRO A 95 19.28 14.90 -8.52
N VAL A 96 19.85 13.73 -8.86
CA VAL A 96 20.20 13.37 -10.25
C VAL A 96 18.93 13.19 -11.09
N LEU A 97 17.89 12.60 -10.50
CA LEU A 97 16.64 12.33 -11.17
C LEU A 97 15.74 13.58 -11.19
N PRO A 98 14.94 13.78 -12.25
CA PRO A 98 14.04 14.92 -12.35
C PRO A 98 12.96 14.86 -11.27
N SER A 99 12.23 15.96 -11.07
CA SER A 99 11.15 16.07 -10.07
C SER A 99 10.01 15.04 -10.23
N HIS A 100 9.95 14.33 -11.35
CA HIS A 100 9.01 13.24 -11.60
C HIS A 100 9.36 11.93 -10.87
N LEU A 101 10.63 11.75 -10.46
CA LEU A 101 11.09 10.57 -9.74
C LEU A 101 12.02 10.98 -8.60
N GLN A 102 11.48 10.94 -7.38
CA GLN A 102 12.20 11.30 -6.16
C GLN A 102 12.51 10.04 -5.36
N MET A 103 13.79 9.76 -5.14
CA MET A 103 14.21 8.62 -4.33
C MET A 103 14.00 8.92 -2.84
N PRO A 104 13.64 7.91 -2.02
CA PRO A 104 13.58 8.07 -0.58
C PRO A 104 14.99 8.18 0.01
N VAL A 105 15.16 9.07 0.98
CA VAL A 105 16.39 9.28 1.74
C VAL A 105 16.06 9.93 3.08
N LYS A 106 16.80 9.59 4.13
CA LYS A 106 16.64 10.14 5.48
C LYS A 106 17.97 10.63 6.03
N PRO A 107 17.97 11.60 6.97
CA PRO A 107 19.16 11.95 7.73
C PRO A 107 19.80 10.71 8.38
N GLY A 108 21.11 10.60 8.28
CA GLY A 108 21.91 9.47 8.76
C GLY A 108 22.16 8.38 7.72
N GLU A 109 21.43 8.33 6.60
CA GLU A 109 21.69 7.37 5.53
C GLU A 109 22.87 7.81 4.65
N GLN A 110 23.56 6.84 4.04
CA GLN A 110 24.65 7.10 3.10
C GLN A 110 24.11 7.12 1.66
N VAL A 111 24.59 8.05 0.84
CA VAL A 111 24.16 8.24 -0.55
C VAL A 111 25.32 8.25 -1.54
N TRP A 112 25.03 7.83 -2.76
CA TRP A 112 25.91 8.02 -3.91
C TRP A 112 25.85 9.45 -4.43
N LEU A 113 27.01 10.06 -4.60
CA LEU A 113 27.17 11.42 -5.10
C LEU A 113 27.94 11.45 -6.41
N ILE A 114 27.49 12.27 -7.35
CA ILE A 114 28.16 12.54 -8.62
C ILE A 114 28.61 13.99 -8.61
N LYS A 115 29.90 14.22 -8.91
CA LYS A 115 30.46 15.56 -9.01
C LYS A 115 30.42 16.07 -10.45
N GLU A 116 29.89 17.27 -10.66
CA GLU A 116 29.90 17.99 -11.92
C GLU A 116 30.73 19.28 -11.77
N GLY A 117 31.86 19.36 -12.47
CA GLY A 117 32.80 20.48 -12.33
C GLY A 117 33.44 20.53 -10.94
N ASP A 118 33.77 21.73 -10.46
CA ASP A 118 34.51 21.89 -9.20
C ASP A 118 33.60 21.91 -7.97
N ASP A 119 32.36 22.39 -8.10
CA ASP A 119 31.51 22.81 -6.97
C ASP A 119 30.05 22.33 -7.03
N ARG A 120 29.67 21.48 -7.99
CA ARG A 120 28.31 20.92 -8.07
C ARG A 120 28.30 19.45 -7.75
N TYR A 121 27.40 19.08 -6.86
CA TYR A 121 27.17 17.70 -6.50
C TYR A 121 25.71 17.36 -6.78
N TYR A 122 25.50 16.14 -7.26
CA TYR A 122 24.19 15.53 -7.36
C TYR A 122 24.17 14.24 -6.56
N TRP A 123 23.04 13.87 -5.99
CA TRP A 123 22.87 12.58 -5.32
C TRP A 123 21.93 11.69 -6.14
N LEU A 124 22.27 10.41 -6.23
CA LEU A 124 21.55 9.45 -7.07
C LEU A 124 20.55 8.63 -6.26
N SER A 125 21.05 7.90 -5.26
CA SER A 125 20.27 7.05 -4.38
C SER A 125 21.03 6.82 -3.09
N ARG A 126 20.32 6.29 -2.09
CA ARG A 126 20.91 5.55 -0.98
C ARG A 126 21.90 4.49 -1.49
N ILE A 127 22.98 4.29 -0.74
CA ILE A 127 23.90 3.17 -0.94
C ILE A 127 23.26 1.92 -0.31
N PRO A 128 23.00 0.86 -1.08
CA PRO A 128 22.48 -0.38 -0.51
C PRO A 128 23.54 -1.03 0.37
N GLY A 129 23.11 -1.52 1.53
CA GLY A 129 23.92 -2.34 2.42
C GLY A 129 23.97 -3.80 1.98
N VAL A 130 24.76 -4.59 2.70
CA VAL A 130 24.69 -6.05 2.71
C VAL A 130 23.51 -6.53 3.55
N ILE A 131 23.20 -7.84 3.51
CA ILE A 131 22.00 -8.42 4.13
C ILE A 131 21.79 -8.05 5.60
N ASN A 132 22.85 -7.89 6.39
CA ASN A 132 22.79 -7.54 7.82
C ASN A 132 22.67 -6.03 8.11
N ALA A 133 22.78 -5.17 7.09
CA ALA A 133 22.73 -3.71 7.23
C ALA A 133 21.61 -3.06 6.41
N GLU A 134 21.29 -3.64 5.25
CA GLU A 134 20.25 -3.17 4.34
C GLU A 134 18.86 -3.31 4.97
N ASP A 135 18.08 -2.24 4.88
CA ASP A 135 16.71 -2.19 5.39
C ASP A 135 15.86 -1.33 4.47
N PRO A 136 14.71 -1.78 3.97
CA PRO A 136 13.83 -0.93 3.16
C PRO A 136 13.39 0.37 3.86
N ASN A 137 13.29 0.37 5.20
CA ASN A 137 12.94 1.54 5.99
C ASN A 137 14.15 2.45 6.24
N PHE A 138 15.21 1.95 6.88
CA PHE A 138 16.37 2.77 7.27
C PHE A 138 17.68 1.99 7.26
N THR A 139 18.61 2.36 6.36
CA THR A 139 19.90 1.65 6.25
C THR A 139 21.03 2.41 6.95
N HIS A 140 21.57 1.80 8.01
CA HIS A 140 22.81 2.24 8.64
C HIS A 140 23.98 1.42 8.08
N GLY A 141 24.66 1.97 7.07
CA GLY A 141 25.68 1.25 6.30
C GLY A 141 26.85 0.73 7.12
N ASP A 142 27.21 1.38 8.23
CA ASP A 142 28.37 1.01 9.03
C ASP A 142 28.20 -0.32 9.77
N ARG A 143 26.95 -0.81 9.91
CA ARG A 143 26.66 -2.14 10.47
C ARG A 143 27.20 -3.28 9.62
N GLN A 144 27.53 -3.05 8.35
CA GLN A 144 28.14 -4.09 7.52
C GLN A 144 29.54 -4.51 8.00
N PHE A 145 30.22 -3.62 8.73
CA PHE A 145 31.57 -3.87 9.27
C PHE A 145 31.56 -4.42 10.69
N LEU A 146 30.37 -4.52 11.31
CA LEU A 146 30.17 -5.30 12.52
C LEU A 146 30.12 -6.77 12.11
N GLU A 147 31.30 -7.38 11.90
CA GLU A 147 31.38 -8.81 11.72
C GLU A 147 30.93 -9.53 13.01
N PRO A 148 30.07 -10.56 12.94
CA PRO A 148 29.83 -11.46 14.08
C PRO A 148 30.99 -12.44 14.32
N THR A 149 32.08 -12.32 13.57
CA THR A 149 33.17 -13.29 13.53
C THR A 149 34.24 -12.92 14.55
N GLU A 150 34.18 -13.64 15.69
CA GLU A 150 35.04 -13.55 16.87
C GLU A 150 34.66 -12.48 17.90
N LEU A 151 33.54 -12.72 18.60
CA LEU A 151 33.28 -12.10 19.90
C LEU A 151 34.51 -12.17 20.79
N SER A 152 34.99 -11.02 21.23
CA SER A 152 36.06 -10.84 22.19
C SER A 152 35.72 -11.51 23.53
N ALA A 153 36.72 -11.73 24.38
CA ALA A 153 36.50 -12.29 25.71
C ALA A 153 35.54 -11.45 26.57
N LYS A 154 35.46 -10.14 26.32
CA LYS A 154 34.54 -9.21 26.99
C LYS A 154 33.11 -9.37 26.48
N GLU A 155 32.92 -9.42 25.17
CA GLU A 155 31.59 -9.62 24.56
C GLU A 155 31.03 -11.00 24.91
N LYS A 156 31.88 -12.03 25.01
CA LYS A 156 31.50 -13.35 25.52
C LYS A 156 31.07 -13.33 26.99
N ALA A 157 31.61 -12.44 27.81
CA ALA A 157 31.20 -12.26 29.20
C ALA A 157 29.89 -11.45 29.30
N GLU A 158 29.73 -10.40 28.50
CA GLU A 158 28.48 -9.62 28.41
C GLU A 158 27.31 -10.44 27.85
N LEU A 159 27.58 -11.34 26.89
CA LEU A 159 26.61 -12.31 26.39
C LEU A 159 26.12 -13.31 27.45
N SER A 160 26.86 -13.49 28.55
CA SER A 160 26.41 -14.35 29.66
C SER A 160 25.30 -13.70 30.50
N GLU A 161 25.20 -12.36 30.47
CA GLU A 161 24.12 -11.59 31.09
C GLU A 161 23.03 -11.21 30.07
N ASN A 162 23.43 -10.86 28.84
CA ASN A 162 22.56 -10.44 27.73
C ASN A 162 22.80 -11.32 26.49
N PRO A 163 22.09 -12.46 26.35
CA PRO A 163 22.42 -13.48 25.34
C PRO A 163 22.22 -13.06 23.89
N ASN A 164 21.54 -11.95 23.62
CA ASN A 164 21.24 -11.47 22.26
C ASN A 164 22.03 -10.20 21.91
N LEU A 165 22.56 -10.17 20.69
CA LEU A 165 23.26 -9.04 20.11
C LEU A 165 22.25 -8.09 19.45
N LEU A 166 22.10 -6.90 20.04
CA LEU A 166 21.24 -5.86 19.49
C LEU A 166 21.99 -5.04 18.43
N PRO A 167 21.31 -4.58 17.36
CA PRO A 167 21.90 -3.69 16.38
C PRO A 167 22.27 -2.35 17.03
N THR A 168 23.50 -1.91 16.81
CA THR A 168 24.00 -0.63 17.28
C THR A 168 24.14 0.39 16.16
N PHE A 169 24.09 1.67 16.48
CA PHE A 169 24.56 2.73 15.59
C PHE A 169 25.98 3.13 16.03
N ASN A 170 26.97 2.69 15.27
CA ASN A 170 28.36 2.93 15.65
C ASN A 170 28.78 4.34 15.25
N ASP A 171 29.38 5.06 16.19
CA ASP A 171 29.83 6.43 15.96
C ASP A 171 31.17 6.50 15.18
N SER A 172 31.90 5.40 15.09
CA SER A 172 33.09 5.29 14.25
C SER A 172 33.45 3.83 14.03
N SER A 173 33.42 3.34 12.80
CA SER A 173 34.17 2.12 12.52
C SER A 173 35.67 2.46 12.49
N GLU A 174 36.51 1.61 13.10
CA GLU A 174 37.98 1.75 13.02
C GLU A 174 38.52 1.56 11.59
N GLN A 175 37.65 1.19 10.64
CA GLN A 175 37.94 1.04 9.23
C GLN A 175 38.06 2.43 8.56
N PRO A 176 39.21 2.78 7.95
CA PRO A 176 39.42 4.10 7.33
C PRO A 176 38.43 4.46 6.21
N SER A 177 37.75 3.47 5.63
CA SER A 177 36.76 3.64 4.56
C SER A 177 35.34 3.98 5.04
N ALA A 178 35.12 3.99 6.36
CA ALA A 178 33.81 4.10 7.02
C ALA A 178 33.83 4.97 8.30
N LYS A 179 34.72 5.97 8.36
CA LYS A 179 34.58 7.10 9.30
C LYS A 179 33.51 8.06 8.77
N ALA A 180 32.24 7.77 9.09
CA ALA A 180 31.12 8.59 8.63
C ALA A 180 30.92 9.88 9.44
N LEU A 181 31.38 9.91 10.70
CA LEU A 181 31.19 11.02 11.63
C LEU A 181 32.51 11.62 12.07
N LYS A 182 32.44 12.87 12.55
CA LYS A 182 33.55 13.51 13.26
C LYS A 182 33.76 12.82 14.61
N PRO A 183 34.99 12.77 15.15
CA PRO A 183 35.28 12.05 16.40
C PRO A 183 34.42 12.45 17.61
N GLU A 184 33.92 13.68 17.63
CA GLU A 184 33.08 14.25 18.69
C GLU A 184 31.57 14.10 18.46
N GLU A 185 31.14 13.62 17.29
CA GLU A 185 29.72 13.49 16.93
C GLU A 185 29.23 12.06 17.12
N THR A 186 28.01 11.93 17.65
CA THR A 186 27.30 10.65 17.69
C THR A 186 26.26 10.57 16.58
N TYR A 187 25.91 9.37 16.15
CA TYR A 187 24.88 9.14 15.15
C TYR A 187 23.52 9.68 15.59
N GLN A 188 23.22 9.53 16.88
CA GLN A 188 22.02 10.10 17.48
C GLN A 188 22.03 11.63 17.37
N SER A 189 23.16 12.29 17.68
CA SER A 189 23.27 13.75 17.55
C SER A 189 23.11 14.21 16.10
N LEU A 190 23.59 13.43 15.12
CA LEU A 190 23.38 13.70 13.70
C LEU A 190 21.88 13.70 13.36
N ILE A 191 21.15 12.65 13.72
CA ILE A 191 19.71 12.57 13.44
C ILE A 191 18.94 13.67 14.16
N GLU A 192 19.25 13.92 15.44
CA GLU A 192 18.57 14.93 16.24
C GLU A 192 18.83 16.35 15.74
N SER A 193 19.99 16.61 15.14
CA SER A 193 20.34 17.91 14.56
C SER A 193 19.60 18.25 13.25
N ALA A 194 19.02 17.26 12.58
CA ALA A 194 18.29 17.48 11.34
C ALA A 194 16.89 18.06 11.63
N GLU A 195 16.52 19.14 10.94
CA GLU A 195 15.18 19.73 11.00
C GLU A 195 14.11 18.78 10.43
N THR A 196 14.53 17.87 9.54
CA THR A 196 13.65 16.88 8.91
C THR A 196 13.69 15.50 9.55
N ASN A 197 14.07 15.42 10.82
CA ASN A 197 14.11 14.18 11.61
C ASN A 197 12.74 13.54 11.92
N ASN A 198 11.64 14.02 11.32
CA ASN A 198 10.28 13.52 11.50
C ASN A 198 10.00 12.16 10.84
N PHE A 199 11.02 11.40 10.46
CA PHE A 199 10.85 10.05 9.91
C PHE A 199 10.66 9.03 11.03
N ARG A 200 10.07 7.87 10.68
CA ARG A 200 9.86 6.77 11.62
C ARG A 200 10.68 5.56 11.22
N MET A 201 11.44 5.05 12.19
CA MET A 201 12.03 3.72 12.10
C MET A 201 10.95 2.70 12.44
N GLU A 202 10.60 1.88 11.46
CA GLU A 202 9.57 0.85 11.59
C GLU A 202 10.07 -0.45 10.93
N PRO A 203 9.69 -1.61 11.47
CA PRO A 203 10.01 -2.89 10.84
C PRO A 203 9.23 -3.02 9.52
N VAL A 204 9.97 -3.03 8.40
CA VAL A 204 9.41 -3.16 7.05
C VAL A 204 9.92 -4.43 6.40
N PRO A 205 9.03 -5.39 6.09
CA PRO A 205 9.42 -6.62 5.41
C PRO A 205 10.11 -6.37 4.06
N ALA A 206 11.26 -6.99 3.87
CA ALA A 206 12.02 -6.93 2.63
C ALA A 206 11.42 -7.86 1.58
N LEU A 207 10.97 -7.32 0.44
CA LEU A 207 10.42 -8.12 -0.64
C LEU A 207 11.54 -8.74 -1.48
N SER A 208 11.47 -10.06 -1.63
CA SER A 208 12.24 -10.76 -2.65
C SER A 208 11.57 -10.55 -4.01
N LYS A 209 12.29 -10.00 -4.99
CA LYS A 209 11.79 -9.81 -6.37
C LYS A 209 12.21 -10.98 -7.27
N ARG A 210 11.42 -11.30 -8.30
CA ARG A 210 11.87 -12.23 -9.34
C ARG A 210 12.84 -11.55 -10.32
N PRO A 211 13.65 -12.33 -11.06
CA PRO A 211 14.26 -11.85 -12.28
C PRO A 211 13.18 -11.32 -13.24
N GLY A 212 13.41 -10.17 -13.87
CA GLY A 212 12.42 -9.54 -14.76
C GLY A 212 11.40 -8.61 -14.09
N ASP A 213 11.04 -8.86 -12.82
CA ASP A 213 10.12 -7.98 -12.08
C ASP A 213 10.72 -6.57 -11.88
N LEU A 214 9.84 -5.57 -12.05
CA LEU A 214 10.07 -4.20 -11.60
C LEU A 214 9.28 -3.97 -10.30
N VAL A 215 10.01 -3.64 -9.23
CA VAL A 215 9.46 -3.38 -7.91
C VAL A 215 9.77 -1.94 -7.50
N LEU A 216 8.72 -1.21 -7.12
CA LEU A 216 8.83 0.08 -6.46
C LEU A 216 8.41 -0.10 -5.00
N GLN A 217 9.38 -0.28 -4.11
CA GLN A 217 9.14 -0.43 -2.68
C GLN A 217 9.44 0.87 -1.94
N GLY A 218 8.48 1.34 -1.14
CA GLY A 218 8.63 2.49 -0.25
C GLY A 218 9.10 2.08 1.15
N SER A 219 9.65 3.04 1.88
CA SER A 219 10.14 2.85 3.26
C SER A 219 9.06 2.65 4.31
N ASN A 220 7.77 2.73 3.95
CA ASN A 220 6.64 2.64 4.89
C ASN A 220 5.75 1.43 4.57
N ASN A 221 6.37 0.30 4.23
CA ASN A 221 5.69 -0.97 3.92
C ASN A 221 4.63 -0.87 2.80
N THR A 222 5.01 -0.23 1.70
CA THR A 222 4.20 -0.11 0.48
C THR A 222 5.00 -0.63 -0.71
N ALA A 223 4.35 -1.31 -1.65
CA ALA A 223 4.99 -1.75 -2.88
C ALA A 223 4.05 -1.72 -4.08
N ILE A 224 4.64 -1.44 -5.25
CA ILE A 224 4.05 -1.70 -6.57
C ILE A 224 4.93 -2.72 -7.26
N ILE A 225 4.34 -3.83 -7.67
CA ILE A 225 5.03 -4.95 -8.32
C ILE A 225 4.47 -5.08 -9.74
N LEU A 226 5.33 -4.85 -10.72
CA LEU A 226 5.05 -5.07 -12.14
C LEU A 226 5.80 -6.33 -12.55
N GLY A 227 5.07 -7.42 -12.74
CA GLY A 227 5.67 -8.73 -12.95
C GLY A 227 4.65 -9.79 -13.27
N GLU A 228 4.81 -10.95 -12.67
CA GLU A 228 3.97 -12.11 -12.88
C GLU A 228 3.19 -12.49 -11.61
N LYS A 229 2.17 -13.33 -11.78
CA LYS A 229 1.33 -13.83 -10.69
C LYS A 229 2.19 -14.40 -9.55
N ARG A 230 1.93 -13.94 -8.33
CA ARG A 230 2.52 -14.43 -7.08
C ARG A 230 1.64 -14.05 -5.90
N GLY A 231 1.74 -14.83 -4.82
CA GLY A 231 1.11 -14.47 -3.56
C GLY A 231 0.69 -15.69 -2.75
N TRP A 232 0.80 -15.59 -1.44
CA TRP A 232 0.34 -16.64 -0.54
C TRP A 232 -1.17 -16.54 -0.30
N THR A 233 -1.85 -17.67 -0.35
CA THR A 233 -3.28 -17.83 -0.04
C THR A 233 -3.44 -18.27 1.41
N LYS A 234 -4.69 -18.28 1.92
CA LYS A 234 -4.98 -18.77 3.28
C LYS A 234 -4.64 -20.25 3.46
N GLU A 235 -4.75 -21.02 2.38
CA GLU A 235 -4.55 -22.46 2.31
C GLU A 235 -3.06 -22.85 2.43
N ASN A 236 -2.15 -21.92 2.14
CA ASN A 236 -0.72 -22.12 2.33
C ASN A 236 -0.38 -22.12 3.84
N THR A 237 -0.53 -23.28 4.48
CA THR A 237 -0.28 -23.48 5.92
C THR A 237 1.20 -23.74 6.24
N THR A 238 1.95 -24.24 5.26
CA THR A 238 3.40 -24.42 5.33
C THR A 238 4.07 -23.71 4.17
N MET A 239 4.80 -22.63 4.49
CA MET A 239 5.67 -21.96 3.54
C MET A 239 7.10 -22.42 3.85
N LEU A 240 7.85 -22.79 2.81
CA LEU A 240 9.23 -23.28 2.94
C LEU A 240 10.22 -22.34 2.25
N THR A 241 9.79 -21.68 1.18
CA THR A 241 10.59 -20.78 0.34
C THR A 241 9.74 -19.56 -0.03
N THR A 242 10.35 -18.50 -0.57
CA THR A 242 9.62 -17.35 -1.10
C THR A 242 8.81 -17.74 -2.34
N ASN A 243 7.62 -17.14 -2.50
CA ASN A 243 6.82 -17.30 -3.71
C ASN A 243 7.50 -16.70 -4.96
N SER A 244 8.60 -15.96 -4.80
CA SER A 244 9.49 -15.57 -5.90
C SER A 244 10.08 -16.79 -6.65
N MET A 245 10.19 -17.94 -5.99
CA MET A 245 10.73 -19.17 -6.60
C MET A 245 9.66 -20.02 -7.30
N GLU A 246 8.38 -19.69 -7.13
CA GLU A 246 7.29 -20.43 -7.77
C GLU A 246 7.22 -20.11 -9.26
N ASP A 247 6.93 -21.13 -10.07
CA ASP A 247 6.61 -20.95 -11.49
C ASP A 247 5.24 -20.27 -11.62
N PRO A 248 5.18 -19.05 -12.17
CA PRO A 248 3.93 -18.31 -12.29
C PRO A 248 3.04 -18.83 -13.43
N GLY A 249 3.55 -19.72 -14.28
CA GLY A 249 2.89 -20.20 -15.49
C GLY A 249 2.87 -19.16 -16.61
N GLU A 250 2.50 -19.61 -17.80
CA GLU A 250 2.47 -18.79 -19.01
C GLU A 250 1.38 -17.71 -18.96
N PHE A 251 1.68 -16.54 -19.55
CA PHE A 251 0.77 -15.39 -19.69
C PHE A 251 0.22 -14.85 -18.36
N SER A 252 1.03 -14.89 -17.31
CA SER A 252 0.66 -14.56 -15.92
C SER A 252 0.93 -13.10 -15.53
N GLY A 253 1.02 -12.20 -16.53
CA GLY A 253 1.30 -10.78 -16.31
C GLY A 253 0.35 -10.15 -15.28
N THR A 254 0.92 -9.49 -14.28
CA THR A 254 0.24 -9.01 -13.09
C THR A 254 0.80 -7.68 -12.61
N ILE A 255 -0.10 -6.80 -12.16
CA ILE A 255 0.22 -5.59 -11.41
C ILE A 255 -0.36 -5.77 -10.01
N ASP A 256 0.50 -5.73 -8.99
CA ASP A 256 0.10 -5.83 -7.59
C ASP A 256 0.52 -4.57 -6.83
N ILE A 257 -0.46 -3.78 -6.42
CA ILE A 257 -0.27 -2.62 -5.56
C ILE A 257 -0.68 -3.03 -4.16
N VAL A 258 0.27 -3.08 -3.24
CA VAL A 258 0.06 -3.65 -1.91
C VAL A 258 0.60 -2.73 -0.82
N VAL A 259 -0.15 -2.62 0.27
CA VAL A 259 0.24 -1.86 1.46
C VAL A 259 0.07 -2.72 2.70
N GLY A 260 0.98 -2.53 3.67
CA GLY A 260 0.93 -3.24 4.95
C GLY A 260 1.15 -4.75 4.80
N ARG A 261 2.21 -5.15 4.07
CA ARG A 261 2.60 -6.56 3.95
C ARG A 261 3.10 -7.08 5.28
N GLY A 262 2.72 -8.30 5.67
CA GLY A 262 3.19 -8.89 6.92
C GLY A 262 2.95 -7.99 8.15
N ARG A 263 1.85 -7.20 8.15
CA ARG A 263 1.58 -6.15 9.15
C ARG A 263 1.46 -6.65 10.60
N THR A 264 1.20 -7.94 10.79
CA THR A 264 1.08 -8.56 12.11
C THR A 264 2.47 -8.94 12.59
N LEU A 265 3.09 -8.05 13.35
CA LEU A 265 4.44 -8.25 13.87
C LEU A 265 4.44 -9.22 15.04
N ALA A 266 5.46 -10.08 15.07
CA ALA A 266 5.78 -10.89 16.24
C ALA A 266 6.51 -10.04 17.30
N SER A 267 6.56 -10.55 18.54
CA SER A 267 7.34 -9.94 19.61
C SER A 267 8.82 -9.87 19.22
N GLU A 268 9.44 -8.73 19.50
CA GLU A 268 10.80 -8.40 19.11
C GLU A 268 11.87 -9.13 19.93
N THR A 269 13.02 -9.34 19.29
CA THR A 269 14.26 -9.68 19.99
C THR A 269 14.68 -8.51 20.88
N THR A 270 14.98 -8.83 22.14
CA THR A 270 15.52 -7.91 23.15
C THR A 270 16.79 -8.51 23.74
N GLU A 271 17.52 -7.75 24.57
CA GLU A 271 18.71 -8.26 25.28
C GLU A 271 18.43 -9.56 26.04
N ALA A 272 17.24 -9.65 26.66
CA ALA A 272 16.87 -10.75 27.55
C ALA A 272 16.20 -11.95 26.84
N ALA A 273 15.58 -11.74 25.67
CA ALA A 273 14.79 -12.79 25.02
C ALA A 273 14.81 -12.68 23.48
N PRO A 274 14.95 -13.83 22.79
CA PRO A 274 14.86 -13.86 21.33
C PRO A 274 13.43 -13.54 20.88
N GLY A 275 13.32 -12.93 19.69
CA GLY A 275 12.04 -12.60 19.09
C GLY A 275 11.20 -13.83 18.78
N ALA A 276 9.88 -13.67 18.85
CA ALA A 276 8.94 -14.73 18.52
C ALA A 276 8.95 -15.03 17.02
N LYS A 277 8.52 -16.24 16.65
CA LYS A 277 8.40 -16.64 15.25
C LYS A 277 7.45 -15.67 14.50
N PRO A 278 7.87 -15.08 13.37
CA PRO A 278 7.03 -14.20 12.57
C PRO A 278 5.76 -14.91 12.06
N ASP A 279 4.64 -14.18 12.00
CA ASP A 279 3.42 -14.66 11.33
C ASP A 279 3.58 -14.53 9.81
N ARG A 280 3.51 -15.65 9.10
CA ARG A 280 3.49 -15.69 7.63
C ARG A 280 4.56 -14.79 7.00
N THR A 281 4.21 -13.78 6.20
CA THR A 281 5.16 -12.94 5.45
C THR A 281 5.71 -11.75 6.25
N SER A 282 5.43 -11.66 7.56
CA SER A 282 6.00 -10.63 8.44
C SER A 282 7.51 -10.81 8.64
N CYS A 283 8.21 -9.70 8.87
CA CYS A 283 9.62 -9.77 9.21
C CYS A 283 9.82 -10.17 10.69
N PRO A 284 10.89 -10.90 11.02
CA PRO A 284 11.45 -10.90 12.36
C PRO A 284 11.73 -9.46 12.83
N THR A 285 11.56 -9.20 14.12
CA THR A 285 11.70 -7.85 14.71
C THR A 285 12.76 -7.85 15.80
N ILE A 286 13.48 -6.74 15.94
CA ILE A 286 14.49 -6.53 16.98
C ILE A 286 14.45 -5.08 17.46
N LYS A 287 14.75 -4.88 18.75
CA LYS A 287 14.93 -3.55 19.33
C LYS A 287 16.39 -3.13 19.20
N ASN A 288 16.66 -1.98 18.58
CA ASN A 288 18.01 -1.41 18.50
C ASN A 288 18.38 -0.63 19.78
N ASP A 289 19.65 -0.22 19.88
CA ASP A 289 20.23 0.57 20.98
C ASP A 289 19.58 1.96 21.16
N LEU A 290 18.97 2.54 20.11
CA LEU A 290 18.13 3.74 20.21
C LEU A 290 16.72 3.45 20.77
N GLY A 291 16.45 2.21 21.16
CA GLY A 291 15.18 1.75 21.68
C GLY A 291 14.05 1.68 20.65
N LYS A 292 14.36 1.75 19.36
CA LYS A 292 13.40 1.63 18.25
C LYS A 292 13.32 0.19 17.78
N ILE A 293 12.17 -0.19 17.23
CA ILE A 293 11.96 -1.53 16.66
C ILE A 293 12.21 -1.45 15.15
N GLU A 294 13.01 -2.38 14.64
CA GLU A 294 13.32 -2.53 13.23
C GLU A 294 13.24 -4.00 12.81
N ALA A 295 13.37 -4.28 11.51
CA ALA A 295 13.44 -5.65 11.01
C ALA A 295 14.77 -6.28 11.46
N ASP A 296 14.70 -7.47 12.06
CA ASP A 296 15.90 -8.24 12.39
C ASP A 296 16.46 -8.87 11.12
N LYS A 297 17.52 -8.25 10.61
CA LYS A 297 18.19 -8.65 9.38
C LYS A 297 18.93 -9.98 9.50
N ASN A 298 19.28 -10.39 10.71
CA ASN A 298 20.03 -11.62 10.93
C ASN A 298 19.58 -12.34 12.23
N PRO A 299 18.34 -12.83 12.28
CA PRO A 299 17.73 -13.36 13.50
C PRO A 299 18.43 -14.62 14.00
N VAL A 300 19.14 -15.35 13.13
CA VAL A 300 19.82 -16.60 13.45
C VAL A 300 20.92 -16.38 14.49
N ILE A 301 21.58 -15.21 14.50
CA ILE A 301 22.61 -14.87 15.50
C ILE A 301 22.01 -14.87 16.92
N ASN A 302 20.78 -14.40 17.05
CA ASN A 302 20.06 -14.31 18.32
C ASN A 302 19.17 -15.52 18.58
N SER A 303 19.43 -16.66 17.91
CA SER A 303 18.58 -17.86 17.98
C SER A 303 17.10 -17.62 17.65
N ALA A 304 16.77 -16.50 17.00
CA ALA A 304 15.43 -16.18 16.52
C ALA A 304 15.18 -16.82 15.16
N THR A 305 13.89 -16.95 14.80
CA THR A 305 13.50 -17.66 13.58
C THR A 305 13.62 -16.75 12.36
N LYS A 306 14.48 -17.12 11.40
CA LYS A 306 14.50 -16.48 10.07
C LYS A 306 13.21 -16.78 9.32
N ASN A 307 12.73 -15.79 8.57
CA ASN A 307 11.59 -15.96 7.67
C ASN A 307 12.01 -15.93 6.19
N PRO A 308 12.13 -17.08 5.51
CA PRO A 308 12.49 -17.14 4.08
C PRO A 308 11.50 -16.50 3.10
N TRP A 309 10.25 -16.25 3.54
CA TRP A 309 9.17 -15.67 2.73
C TRP A 309 8.73 -14.31 3.29
N GLU A 310 9.63 -13.63 3.99
CA GLU A 310 9.45 -12.25 4.42
C GLU A 310 9.11 -11.36 3.21
N GLY A 311 8.13 -10.47 3.40
CA GLY A 311 7.79 -9.42 2.44
C GLY A 311 7.09 -9.89 1.17
N ASP A 312 6.97 -11.20 0.95
CA ASP A 312 6.16 -11.75 -0.13
C ASP A 312 4.70 -11.28 -0.05
N PRO A 313 4.03 -11.07 -1.20
CA PRO A 313 2.60 -10.78 -1.19
C PRO A 313 1.77 -11.90 -0.56
N ASP A 314 0.74 -11.53 0.17
CA ASP A 314 -0.18 -12.44 0.87
C ASP A 314 -1.64 -11.98 0.67
N PHE A 315 -2.40 -12.77 -0.10
CA PHE A 315 -3.83 -12.52 -0.38
C PHE A 315 -4.68 -12.46 0.88
N TRP A 316 -4.28 -13.16 1.94
CA TRP A 316 -5.04 -13.23 3.17
C TRP A 316 -4.65 -12.14 4.17
N LYS A 317 -3.37 -12.03 4.54
CA LYS A 317 -2.93 -11.18 5.69
C LYS A 317 -2.51 -9.75 5.34
N ASP A 318 -2.27 -9.43 4.06
CA ASP A 318 -1.92 -8.05 3.70
C ASP A 318 -3.09 -7.08 3.93
N ALA A 319 -2.76 -5.86 4.37
CA ALA A 319 -3.75 -4.87 4.84
C ALA A 319 -4.73 -4.45 3.74
N ALA A 320 -4.18 -4.00 2.62
CA ALA A 320 -4.96 -3.58 1.46
C ALA A 320 -4.18 -3.77 0.17
N ARG A 321 -4.92 -3.97 -0.92
CA ARG A 321 -4.35 -4.18 -2.25
C ARG A 321 -5.30 -3.86 -3.39
N ILE A 322 -4.71 -3.48 -4.51
CA ILE A 322 -5.31 -3.48 -5.84
C ILE A 322 -4.49 -4.46 -6.67
N TYR A 323 -5.14 -5.55 -7.06
CA TYR A 323 -4.53 -6.63 -7.81
C TYR A 323 -5.16 -6.68 -9.20
N THR A 324 -4.34 -6.63 -10.25
CA THR A 324 -4.78 -6.74 -11.65
C THR A 324 -3.97 -7.83 -12.32
N SER A 325 -4.64 -8.81 -12.92
CA SER A 325 -3.99 -9.92 -13.59
C SER A 325 -4.63 -10.21 -14.94
N VAL A 326 -3.79 -10.66 -15.88
CA VAL A 326 -4.24 -11.23 -17.17
C VAL A 326 -4.84 -12.61 -16.98
N LYS A 327 -4.34 -13.37 -15.99
CA LYS A 327 -4.70 -14.78 -15.75
C LYS A 327 -4.65 -15.09 -14.25
N SER A 328 -5.81 -15.15 -13.62
CA SER A 328 -5.96 -15.39 -12.18
C SER A 328 -7.23 -16.16 -11.85
N SER A 329 -7.27 -16.69 -10.63
CA SER A 329 -8.43 -17.36 -10.04
C SER A 329 -8.77 -16.65 -8.72
N PRO A 330 -9.33 -15.43 -8.79
CA PRO A 330 -9.41 -14.52 -7.63
C PRO A 330 -10.21 -15.13 -6.47
N ASP A 331 -11.28 -15.88 -6.76
CA ASP A 331 -12.08 -16.53 -5.71
C ASP A 331 -11.26 -17.54 -4.89
N SER A 332 -10.37 -18.29 -5.54
CA SER A 332 -9.51 -19.26 -4.86
C SER A 332 -8.35 -18.57 -4.15
N GLU A 333 -7.68 -17.62 -4.83
CA GLU A 333 -6.51 -16.90 -4.30
C GLU A 333 -6.84 -16.09 -3.04
N PHE A 334 -8.03 -15.47 -3.02
CA PHE A 334 -8.53 -14.69 -1.89
C PHE A 334 -9.40 -15.53 -0.93
N SER A 335 -9.46 -16.85 -1.12
CA SER A 335 -10.18 -17.82 -0.28
C SER A 335 -11.68 -17.47 -0.09
N LEU A 336 -12.32 -16.98 -1.15
CA LEU A 336 -13.72 -16.56 -1.18
C LEU A 336 -14.70 -17.73 -1.38
N ASP A 337 -14.23 -18.85 -1.93
CA ASP A 337 -15.08 -20.00 -2.31
C ASP A 337 -15.98 -20.53 -1.20
N ALA A 338 -15.48 -20.60 0.03
CA ALA A 338 -16.27 -21.05 1.19
C ALA A 338 -17.16 -19.95 1.80
N SER A 339 -16.92 -18.68 1.46
CA SER A 339 -17.56 -17.52 2.09
C SER A 339 -18.68 -16.90 1.26
N LYS A 340 -18.74 -17.18 -0.05
CA LYS A 340 -19.76 -16.62 -0.93
C LYS A 340 -21.15 -17.21 -0.65
N PRO A 341 -22.21 -16.38 -0.56
CA PRO A 341 -23.57 -16.85 -0.32
C PRO A 341 -24.06 -17.65 -1.52
N ALA A 342 -24.74 -18.79 -1.33
CA ALA A 342 -25.22 -19.60 -2.45
C ALA A 342 -26.14 -18.80 -3.41
N PRO A 343 -25.98 -18.92 -4.74
CA PRO A 343 -26.82 -18.22 -5.69
C PRO A 343 -28.23 -18.82 -5.71
N PHE A 344 -29.25 -17.99 -5.97
CA PHE A 344 -30.64 -18.46 -6.09
C PHE A 344 -30.79 -19.50 -7.21
N THR A 345 -30.15 -19.26 -8.35
CA THR A 345 -30.16 -20.14 -9.52
C THR A 345 -28.74 -20.45 -9.99
N GLY A 346 -28.57 -21.65 -10.56
CA GLY A 346 -27.29 -22.10 -11.10
C GLY A 346 -26.19 -22.27 -10.04
N ALA A 347 -24.95 -22.16 -10.50
CA ALA A 347 -23.75 -22.07 -9.68
C ALA A 347 -23.04 -20.74 -10.01
N TYR A 348 -22.19 -20.27 -9.11
CA TYR A 348 -21.24 -19.23 -9.51
C TYR A 348 -20.32 -19.83 -10.55
N ASP A 349 -20.12 -19.11 -11.65
CA ASP A 349 -18.93 -19.33 -12.45
C ASP A 349 -17.74 -19.05 -11.54
N ASN A 350 -16.85 -20.03 -11.42
CA ASN A 350 -15.56 -19.88 -10.77
C ASN A 350 -14.56 -19.65 -11.89
N PRO A 351 -14.40 -18.42 -12.41
CA PRO A 351 -13.47 -18.16 -13.48
C PRO A 351 -12.06 -18.53 -12.99
N THR A 352 -11.54 -19.62 -13.51
CA THR A 352 -10.14 -19.99 -13.34
C THR A 352 -9.37 -19.43 -14.51
N ASP A 353 -8.19 -18.86 -14.23
CA ASP A 353 -7.28 -18.41 -15.28
C ASP A 353 -7.88 -17.33 -16.20
N GLN A 354 -8.63 -16.38 -15.64
CA GLN A 354 -9.18 -15.24 -16.37
C GLN A 354 -8.57 -13.92 -15.91
N SER A 355 -8.73 -12.89 -16.73
CA SER A 355 -8.35 -11.55 -16.33
C SER A 355 -9.25 -11.05 -15.21
N ALA A 356 -8.65 -10.49 -14.17
CA ALA A 356 -9.40 -10.00 -13.02
C ALA A 356 -8.76 -8.73 -12.45
N VAL A 357 -9.61 -7.92 -11.84
CA VAL A 357 -9.22 -6.80 -10.98
C VAL A 357 -9.87 -7.01 -9.62
N VAL A 358 -9.08 -7.02 -8.56
CA VAL A 358 -9.53 -7.18 -7.18
C VAL A 358 -9.10 -6.00 -6.34
N ALA A 359 -10.04 -5.42 -5.60
CA ALA A 359 -9.77 -4.45 -4.55
C ALA A 359 -10.09 -5.08 -3.19
N LYS A 360 -9.09 -5.20 -2.31
CA LYS A 360 -9.25 -5.75 -0.95
C LYS A 360 -8.70 -4.77 0.07
N ALA A 361 -9.46 -4.52 1.12
CA ALA A 361 -9.05 -3.74 2.30
C ALA A 361 -10.04 -4.03 3.45
N ASP A 362 -9.69 -3.64 4.68
CA ASP A 362 -10.62 -3.64 5.83
C ASP A 362 -11.85 -2.75 5.55
N HIS A 363 -11.68 -1.67 4.77
CA HIS A 363 -12.75 -0.79 4.29
C HIS A 363 -12.53 -0.39 2.83
N VAL A 364 -13.42 -0.81 1.92
CA VAL A 364 -13.39 -0.43 0.50
C VAL A 364 -14.40 0.68 0.22
N ARG A 365 -13.98 1.77 -0.44
CA ARG A 365 -14.83 2.91 -0.80
C ARG A 365 -14.64 3.28 -2.27
N ILE A 366 -15.74 3.48 -2.99
CA ILE A 366 -15.77 4.10 -4.32
C ILE A 366 -16.53 5.42 -4.17
N ILE A 367 -15.87 6.54 -4.47
CA ILE A 367 -16.40 7.89 -4.20
C ILE A 367 -16.44 8.68 -5.50
N ALA A 368 -17.63 9.14 -5.89
CA ALA A 368 -17.79 10.15 -6.93
C ALA A 368 -17.79 11.55 -6.29
N ARG A 369 -17.02 12.48 -6.88
CA ARG A 369 -16.89 13.85 -6.38
C ARG A 369 -18.17 14.65 -6.60
N LYS A 370 -18.55 15.47 -5.61
CA LYS A 370 -19.49 16.58 -5.75
C LYS A 370 -18.82 17.86 -5.27
N ASP A 371 -18.81 18.87 -6.10
CA ASP A 371 -18.27 20.20 -5.80
C ASP A 371 -19.10 21.25 -6.55
N ASP A 372 -19.95 21.96 -5.82
CA ASP A 372 -20.85 22.96 -6.40
C ASP A 372 -20.08 24.20 -6.89
N ALA A 373 -18.91 24.52 -6.29
CA ALA A 373 -18.10 25.67 -6.70
C ALA A 373 -17.44 25.45 -8.06
N ASP A 374 -16.97 24.22 -8.30
CA ASP A 374 -16.31 23.82 -9.54
C ASP A 374 -17.28 23.16 -10.56
N SER A 375 -18.59 23.19 -10.29
CA SER A 375 -19.62 22.54 -11.13
C SER A 375 -19.38 21.04 -11.38
N VAL A 376 -18.82 20.34 -10.39
CA VAL A 376 -18.59 18.90 -10.44
C VAL A 376 -19.76 18.17 -9.76
N ASN A 377 -20.44 17.29 -10.48
CA ASN A 377 -21.45 16.40 -9.90
C ASN A 377 -21.30 14.99 -10.49
N GLY A 378 -20.43 14.19 -9.87
CA GLY A 378 -20.03 12.88 -10.36
C GLY A 378 -21.09 11.80 -10.18
N SER A 379 -20.86 10.66 -10.85
CA SER A 379 -21.70 9.46 -10.78
C SER A 379 -20.85 8.21 -10.66
N ILE A 380 -21.40 7.12 -10.12
CA ILE A 380 -20.76 5.79 -10.12
C ILE A 380 -21.59 4.86 -11.01
N ARG A 381 -20.93 4.08 -11.86
CA ARG A 381 -21.59 3.11 -12.75
C ARG A 381 -20.82 1.80 -12.70
N ILE A 382 -21.53 0.71 -12.41
CA ILE A 382 -21.03 -0.66 -12.50
C ILE A 382 -21.84 -1.30 -13.61
N ILE A 383 -21.19 -1.77 -14.67
CA ILE A 383 -21.86 -2.23 -15.90
C ILE A 383 -21.27 -3.58 -16.30
N LYS A 384 -22.15 -4.55 -16.52
CA LYS A 384 -21.85 -5.77 -17.27
C LYS A 384 -22.25 -5.52 -18.72
N GLU A 385 -21.28 -5.57 -19.62
CA GLU A 385 -21.52 -5.53 -21.06
C GLU A 385 -22.34 -6.76 -21.49
N GLY A 386 -23.23 -6.55 -22.46
CA GLY A 386 -24.16 -7.53 -22.97
C GLY A 386 -25.18 -6.88 -23.90
N ASP A 387 -26.10 -7.67 -24.43
CA ASP A 387 -27.24 -7.17 -25.18
C ASP A 387 -28.28 -6.60 -24.18
N PRO A 388 -28.72 -5.34 -24.34
CA PRO A 388 -29.75 -4.72 -23.49
C PRO A 388 -31.06 -5.50 -23.38
N SER A 389 -31.35 -6.37 -24.35
CA SER A 389 -32.56 -7.20 -24.38
C SER A 389 -32.39 -8.58 -23.74
N SER A 390 -31.17 -8.97 -23.35
CA SER A 390 -30.91 -10.30 -22.76
C SER A 390 -30.05 -10.31 -21.50
N ASP A 391 -28.83 -9.77 -21.53
CA ASP A 391 -27.81 -10.07 -20.52
C ASP A 391 -26.98 -8.87 -20.05
N ALA A 392 -27.27 -7.67 -20.55
CA ALA A 392 -26.74 -6.44 -19.97
C ALA A 392 -27.29 -6.25 -18.54
N ALA A 393 -26.43 -5.78 -17.63
CA ALA A 393 -26.83 -5.44 -16.28
C ALA A 393 -26.04 -4.23 -15.76
N ALA A 394 -26.63 -3.44 -14.87
CA ALA A 394 -25.97 -2.27 -14.31
C ALA A 394 -26.45 -1.89 -12.91
N VAL A 395 -25.55 -1.27 -12.14
CA VAL A 395 -25.84 -0.50 -10.93
C VAL A 395 -25.32 0.92 -11.14
N LEU A 396 -26.23 1.90 -11.12
CA LEU A 396 -25.95 3.30 -11.42
C LEU A 396 -26.31 4.17 -10.21
N LEU A 397 -25.36 4.99 -9.76
CA LEU A 397 -25.58 6.05 -8.77
C LEU A 397 -25.45 7.37 -9.52
N GLU A 398 -26.59 8.00 -9.78
CA GLU A 398 -26.67 9.20 -10.63
C GLU A 398 -26.37 10.49 -9.84
N PRO A 399 -25.98 11.58 -10.53
CA PRO A 399 -25.72 12.88 -9.89
C PRO A 399 -26.96 13.48 -9.20
N SER A 400 -28.16 13.02 -9.55
CA SER A 400 -29.44 13.39 -8.91
C SER A 400 -29.66 12.72 -7.55
N GLY A 401 -28.84 11.74 -7.19
CA GLY A 401 -29.03 10.88 -6.02
C GLY A 401 -29.89 9.63 -6.29
N ASN A 402 -30.36 9.43 -7.53
CA ASN A 402 -31.08 8.22 -7.92
C ASN A 402 -30.14 7.01 -7.96
N VAL A 403 -30.66 5.85 -7.56
CA VAL A 403 -29.98 4.55 -7.70
C VAL A 403 -30.78 3.68 -8.64
N HIS A 404 -30.19 3.30 -9.77
CA HIS A 404 -30.81 2.40 -10.74
C HIS A 404 -30.09 1.05 -10.70
N ILE A 405 -30.85 -0.02 -10.48
CA ILE A 405 -30.38 -1.41 -10.57
C ILE A 405 -31.18 -2.06 -11.69
N ALA A 406 -30.49 -2.50 -12.74
CA ALA A 406 -31.11 -3.07 -13.94
C ALA A 406 -30.40 -4.37 -14.35
N GLY A 407 -31.20 -5.32 -14.82
CA GLY A 407 -30.75 -6.61 -15.35
C GLY A 407 -31.96 -7.48 -15.66
N ASN A 408 -31.74 -8.60 -16.37
CA ASN A 408 -32.81 -9.54 -16.73
C ASN A 408 -33.56 -10.10 -15.51
N LEU A 409 -32.84 -10.37 -14.41
CA LEU A 409 -33.42 -10.85 -13.15
C LEU A 409 -32.63 -10.32 -11.96
N ILE A 410 -33.32 -9.75 -10.97
CA ILE A 410 -32.71 -9.17 -9.77
C ILE A 410 -33.18 -9.97 -8.55
N TYR A 411 -32.24 -10.63 -7.90
CA TYR A 411 -32.47 -11.31 -6.63
C TYR A 411 -32.08 -10.40 -5.46
N LEU A 412 -32.99 -10.22 -4.50
CA LEU A 412 -32.73 -9.51 -3.24
C LEU A 412 -32.89 -10.49 -2.08
N GLY A 413 -31.89 -10.57 -1.19
CA GLY A 413 -31.86 -11.48 -0.04
C GLY A 413 -30.89 -12.65 -0.21
N ARG A 414 -30.91 -13.62 0.71
CA ARG A 414 -30.06 -14.83 0.69
C ARG A 414 -30.92 -16.08 0.57
N LYS A 415 -30.58 -16.98 -0.36
CA LYS A 415 -31.34 -18.21 -0.67
C LYS A 415 -31.69 -19.06 0.56
N ASN A 416 -30.72 -19.23 1.46
CA ASN A 416 -30.84 -20.13 2.61
C ASN A 416 -31.00 -19.39 3.94
N SER A 417 -31.42 -18.12 3.92
CA SER A 417 -31.59 -17.33 5.14
C SER A 417 -33.03 -16.84 5.26
N PRO A 418 -33.60 -16.81 6.48
CA PRO A 418 -34.96 -16.31 6.72
C PRO A 418 -35.10 -14.79 6.54
N ASP A 419 -34.04 -14.09 6.14
CA ASP A 419 -33.99 -12.64 5.94
C ASP A 419 -34.60 -12.15 4.60
N GLY A 420 -35.54 -12.91 4.04
CA GLY A 420 -36.33 -12.52 2.86
C GLY A 420 -36.17 -13.40 1.61
N GLY A 421 -35.32 -14.44 1.66
CA GLY A 421 -35.12 -15.36 0.53
C GLY A 421 -35.65 -16.78 0.73
N ALA A 422 -35.64 -17.30 1.97
CA ALA A 422 -36.06 -18.68 2.26
C ALA A 422 -37.55 -18.73 2.64
N GLY A 423 -38.41 -19.17 1.72
CA GLY A 423 -39.85 -19.29 2.03
C GLY A 423 -40.67 -20.18 1.10
N GLY A 424 -40.06 -21.03 0.27
CA GLY A 424 -40.81 -21.84 -0.70
C GLY A 424 -41.59 -20.98 -1.69
N GLY A 425 -41.05 -19.82 -2.06
CA GLY A 425 -41.72 -18.91 -2.97
C GLY A 425 -41.86 -19.51 -4.37
N PRO A 426 -42.83 -19.02 -5.16
CA PRO A 426 -43.11 -19.57 -6.49
C PRO A 426 -42.03 -19.23 -7.53
N GLY A 427 -41.06 -18.39 -7.20
CA GLY A 427 -39.96 -18.01 -8.10
C GLY A 427 -38.86 -19.06 -8.20
N GLU A 428 -37.95 -18.88 -9.17
CA GLU A 428 -36.80 -19.76 -9.32
C GLU A 428 -35.95 -19.79 -8.04
N GLY A 429 -35.41 -20.97 -7.72
CA GLY A 429 -34.65 -21.17 -6.48
C GLY A 429 -35.46 -21.01 -5.20
N SER A 430 -36.80 -21.12 -5.27
CA SER A 430 -37.74 -20.89 -4.17
C SER A 430 -37.79 -19.45 -3.66
N SER A 431 -37.42 -18.49 -4.53
CA SER A 431 -37.45 -17.06 -4.24
C SER A 431 -38.89 -16.51 -4.17
N GLN A 432 -39.10 -15.49 -3.35
CA GLN A 432 -40.36 -14.77 -3.26
C GLN A 432 -40.33 -13.56 -4.20
N PRO A 433 -41.21 -13.48 -5.21
CA PRO A 433 -41.22 -12.35 -6.14
C PRO A 433 -41.75 -11.08 -5.46
N TYR A 434 -41.23 -9.92 -5.87
CA TYR A 434 -41.86 -8.64 -5.58
C TYR A 434 -43.15 -8.50 -6.38
N VAL A 435 -44.16 -7.86 -5.79
CA VAL A 435 -45.45 -7.65 -6.44
C VAL A 435 -45.44 -6.32 -7.18
N LYS A 436 -45.83 -6.33 -8.46
CA LYS A 436 -46.01 -5.12 -9.25
C LYS A 436 -47.14 -4.28 -8.66
N TYR A 437 -46.82 -3.07 -8.20
CA TYR A 437 -47.79 -2.22 -7.47
C TYR A 437 -49.07 -2.01 -8.26
N GLN A 438 -48.98 -1.66 -9.55
CA GLN A 438 -50.17 -1.39 -10.37
C GLN A 438 -51.08 -2.62 -10.51
N GLN A 439 -50.49 -3.81 -10.66
CA GLN A 439 -51.27 -5.05 -10.76
C GLN A 439 -51.95 -5.39 -9.42
N LEU A 440 -51.25 -5.18 -8.31
CA LEU A 440 -51.82 -5.36 -6.97
C LEU A 440 -52.93 -4.36 -6.68
N GLU A 441 -52.71 -3.08 -7.00
CA GLU A 441 -53.71 -2.02 -6.86
C GLU A 441 -54.97 -2.36 -7.66
N ASN A 442 -54.80 -2.76 -8.93
CA ASN A 442 -55.93 -3.16 -9.78
C ASN A 442 -56.68 -4.37 -9.20
N LEU A 443 -55.95 -5.40 -8.73
CA LEU A 443 -56.54 -6.60 -8.14
C LEU A 443 -57.30 -6.29 -6.84
N LEU A 444 -56.70 -5.52 -5.94
CA LEU A 444 -57.32 -5.14 -4.67
C LEU A 444 -58.54 -4.25 -4.89
N THR A 445 -58.46 -3.30 -5.83
CA THR A 445 -59.59 -2.43 -6.18
C THR A 445 -60.74 -3.26 -6.73
N ALA A 446 -60.48 -4.16 -7.69
CA ALA A 446 -61.49 -5.05 -8.25
C ALA A 446 -62.18 -5.91 -7.18
N ILE A 447 -61.41 -6.52 -6.27
CA ILE A 447 -61.97 -7.32 -5.16
C ILE A 447 -62.89 -6.47 -4.26
N LEU A 448 -62.49 -5.24 -3.92
CA LEU A 448 -63.28 -4.36 -3.06
C LEU A 448 -64.54 -3.83 -3.77
N GLU A 449 -64.48 -3.62 -5.08
CA GLU A 449 -65.62 -3.27 -5.92
C GLU A 449 -66.62 -4.43 -6.02
N ASP A 450 -66.16 -5.67 -6.22
CA ASP A 450 -67.01 -6.86 -6.23
C ASP A 450 -67.74 -7.05 -4.88
N ILE A 451 -67.05 -6.81 -3.76
CA ILE A 451 -67.68 -6.82 -2.42
C ILE A 451 -68.72 -5.71 -2.31
N SER A 452 -68.43 -4.50 -2.81
CA SER A 452 -69.40 -3.41 -2.83
C SER A 452 -70.65 -3.77 -3.65
N ALA A 453 -70.47 -4.38 -4.83
CA ALA A 453 -71.57 -4.82 -5.68
C ALA A 453 -72.41 -5.93 -5.02
N PHE A 454 -71.77 -6.85 -4.28
CA PHE A 454 -72.45 -7.85 -3.47
C PHE A 454 -73.30 -7.20 -2.36
N CYS A 455 -72.76 -6.20 -1.64
CA CYS A 455 -73.51 -5.43 -0.64
C CYS A 455 -74.72 -4.71 -1.26
N ASP A 456 -74.58 -4.15 -2.46
CA ASP A 456 -75.70 -3.53 -3.19
C ASP A 456 -76.79 -4.54 -3.55
N THR A 457 -76.40 -5.75 -3.93
CA THR A 457 -77.35 -6.84 -4.18
C THR A 457 -78.10 -7.23 -2.90
N LEU A 458 -77.38 -7.40 -1.78
CA LEU A 458 -78.00 -7.70 -0.48
C LEU A 458 -78.97 -6.62 -0.02
N ASN A 459 -78.65 -5.35 -0.26
CA ASN A 459 -79.50 -4.22 0.12
C ASN A 459 -80.88 -4.23 -0.57
N THR A 460 -80.99 -4.90 -1.72
CA THR A 460 -82.25 -5.03 -2.47
C THR A 460 -82.92 -6.39 -2.30
N HIS A 461 -82.29 -7.34 -1.61
CA HIS A 461 -82.80 -8.69 -1.47
C HIS A 461 -84.00 -8.77 -0.51
N GLN A 462 -85.18 -9.07 -1.05
CA GLN A 462 -86.37 -9.33 -0.24
C GLN A 462 -86.41 -10.79 0.22
N THR A 463 -86.54 -11.00 1.53
CA THR A 463 -86.73 -12.33 2.09
C THR A 463 -88.05 -12.93 1.60
N PRO A 464 -88.05 -14.09 0.92
CA PRO A 464 -89.27 -14.74 0.47
C PRO A 464 -90.25 -14.94 1.64
N GLY A 465 -91.47 -14.42 1.52
CA GLY A 465 -92.54 -14.54 2.52
C GLY A 465 -92.62 -13.44 3.58
N PHE A 466 -91.63 -12.53 3.69
CA PHE A 466 -91.61 -11.46 4.72
C PHE A 466 -91.60 -10.02 4.17
N GLY A 467 -91.54 -9.84 2.84
CA GLY A 467 -91.84 -8.56 2.17
C GLY A 467 -90.82 -7.43 2.35
N SER A 468 -89.73 -7.63 3.11
CA SER A 468 -88.64 -6.67 3.26
C SER A 468 -87.31 -7.37 3.59
N PRO A 469 -86.15 -6.77 3.24
CA PRO A 469 -84.84 -7.25 3.70
C PRO A 469 -84.74 -7.18 5.24
N SER A 470 -83.93 -8.04 5.85
CA SER A 470 -83.66 -7.97 7.30
C SER A 470 -82.92 -6.66 7.63
N PRO A 471 -83.38 -5.86 8.60
CA PRO A 471 -82.71 -4.62 9.00
C PRO A 471 -81.24 -4.82 9.40
N GLN A 472 -80.93 -5.95 10.04
CA GLN A 472 -79.55 -6.31 10.43
C GLN A 472 -78.66 -6.56 9.21
N ILE A 473 -79.21 -7.14 8.13
CA ILE A 473 -78.47 -7.37 6.89
C ILE A 473 -78.21 -6.04 6.18
N LEU A 474 -79.19 -5.14 6.15
CA LEU A 474 -79.03 -3.80 5.56
C LEU A 474 -77.95 -2.99 6.27
N GLU A 475 -77.97 -2.96 7.60
CA GLU A 475 -76.97 -2.24 8.40
C GLU A 475 -75.56 -2.83 8.18
N ALA A 476 -75.43 -4.16 8.18
CA ALA A 476 -74.16 -4.83 7.94
C ALA A 476 -73.63 -4.58 6.52
N ALA A 477 -74.50 -4.65 5.50
CA ALA A 477 -74.12 -4.42 4.10
C ALA A 477 -73.72 -2.95 3.85
N ALA A 478 -74.44 -1.98 4.43
CA ALA A 478 -74.08 -0.57 4.37
C ALA A 478 -72.73 -0.30 5.05
N THR A 479 -72.49 -0.90 6.22
CA THR A 479 -71.24 -0.77 6.97
C THR A 479 -70.06 -1.34 6.18
N LEU A 480 -70.20 -2.55 5.64
CA LEU A 480 -69.16 -3.19 4.83
C LEU A 480 -68.86 -2.39 3.56
N LYS A 481 -69.90 -1.90 2.85
CA LYS A 481 -69.73 -1.03 1.67
C LYS A 481 -69.00 0.28 2.00
N GLY A 482 -69.32 0.90 3.13
CA GLY A 482 -68.58 2.07 3.60
C GLY A 482 -67.10 1.75 3.86
N ALA A 483 -66.82 0.60 4.48
CA ALA A 483 -65.47 0.14 4.74
C ALA A 483 -64.69 -0.16 3.45
N THR A 484 -65.29 -0.81 2.45
CA THR A 484 -64.61 -1.09 1.16
C THR A 484 -64.26 0.20 0.43
N ALA A 485 -65.16 1.18 0.38
CA ALA A 485 -64.89 2.49 -0.20
C ALA A 485 -63.73 3.21 0.51
N SER A 486 -63.68 3.15 1.84
CA SER A 486 -62.55 3.68 2.62
C SER A 486 -61.23 2.99 2.25
N ARG A 487 -61.22 1.66 2.17
CA ARG A 487 -60.00 0.90 1.84
C ARG A 487 -59.50 1.18 0.42
N ILE A 488 -60.39 1.32 -0.56
CA ILE A 488 -60.01 1.73 -1.93
C ILE A 488 -59.26 3.07 -1.88
N SER A 489 -59.76 4.04 -1.11
CA SER A 489 -59.11 5.36 -0.97
C SER A 489 -57.74 5.30 -0.26
N GLU A 490 -57.47 4.24 0.51
CA GLU A 490 -56.19 4.03 1.19
C GLU A 490 -55.13 3.38 0.31
N ILE A 491 -55.50 2.60 -0.72
CA ILE A 491 -54.56 1.87 -1.58
C ILE A 491 -53.50 2.79 -2.22
N PRO A 492 -53.82 3.98 -2.76
CA PRO A 492 -52.82 4.91 -3.30
C PRO A 492 -51.76 5.36 -2.27
N ASN A 493 -52.08 5.27 -0.98
CA ASN A 493 -51.20 5.72 0.10
C ASN A 493 -50.21 4.64 0.57
N ILE A 494 -50.41 3.37 0.19
CA ILE A 494 -49.51 2.28 0.59
C ILE A 494 -48.26 2.18 -0.31
N LYS A 495 -48.23 2.92 -1.44
CA LYS A 495 -47.09 2.91 -2.36
C LYS A 495 -45.84 3.48 -1.71
N SER A 496 -44.70 2.87 -2.01
CA SER A 496 -43.41 3.40 -1.59
C SER A 496 -43.13 4.74 -2.27
N LYS A 497 -42.58 5.70 -1.51
CA LYS A 497 -42.10 6.99 -2.04
C LYS A 497 -40.61 6.97 -2.40
N ARG A 498 -39.91 5.86 -2.14
CA ARG A 498 -38.45 5.76 -2.26
C ARG A 498 -37.98 4.60 -3.13
N ILE A 499 -38.76 3.53 -3.21
CA ILE A 499 -38.43 2.33 -3.97
C ILE A 499 -39.52 2.19 -5.03
N PHE A 500 -39.11 2.32 -6.29
CA PHE A 500 -39.95 2.08 -7.44
C PHE A 500 -39.37 0.88 -8.19
N GLY A 501 -40.22 -0.08 -8.53
CA GLY A 501 -39.87 -1.23 -9.37
C GLY A 501 -40.93 -1.39 -10.46
N GLU A 502 -40.64 -2.22 -11.46
CA GLU A 502 -41.56 -2.55 -12.56
C GLU A 502 -42.87 -3.22 -12.15
#